data_AF-A0A0F9AJI9-F1
#
_entry.id   AF-A0A0F9AJI9-F1
#
_cell.length_a   1.000
_cell.length_b   1.000
_cell.length_c   1.000
_cell.angle_alpha   90.00
_cell.angle_beta   90.00
_cell.angle_gamma   90.00
#
_symmetry.space_group_name_H-M   'P 1'
#
loop_
_entity.id
_entity.type
_entity.pdbx_description
1 polymer ?
#
loop_
_entity_poly.entity_id
_entity_poly.type
_entity_poly.pdbx_seq_one_letter_code
_entity_poly.pdbx_strand_id
1 'polypeptide(L)'
;MARVPQLQSNVNPTIGPSLTSGVRSTPAAFGAGVGRGVEQLGATGAQVASNLANQQIQQQDEDNKREIATAQIEQKKQLVAIQQEFSLLRGQEAVDRTDEFKERIDKVQTDLSVNFSNSVAQQDFLLESALDQINFSDNLFRTSENQRQVANRTAADAVLTEEQNIVVANYFDDDQVALSIARIGVQARASAIEAGLSPEEADISSQKFESTAVKTAVVAALAARNTARAQDIFKGEFGTLLKGQDLIDVEKMVSSAVDLEFAQEQADVVTSLSQKSDGTIDFEKAVNLLRETPGLKGKQLQDSLTELNKRVAEADAFKIQRVNDAESDLDKHLAQGGALSEWTAQNPDLWEEIQSDSVVFNRVQAYRE
;
A
#
# COMPACT_ATOMS: atom_id res chain seq x y z
N MET A 1 -38.05 -37.71 26.16
CA MET A 1 -39.37 -38.10 26.71
C MET A 1 -39.91 -36.93 27.52
N ALA A 2 -40.75 -36.10 26.91
CA ALA A 2 -41.32 -34.92 27.57
C ALA A 2 -42.59 -35.31 28.35
N ARG A 3 -42.70 -34.83 29.59
CA ARG A 3 -43.81 -35.12 30.51
C ARG A 3 -45.09 -34.41 30.05
N VAL A 4 -46.16 -35.18 29.91
CA VAL A 4 -47.53 -34.69 29.71
C VAL A 4 -48.03 -34.05 31.01
N PRO A 5 -48.61 -32.83 30.99
CA PRO A 5 -49.30 -32.27 32.15
C PRO A 5 -50.58 -33.08 32.42
N GLN A 6 -50.69 -33.65 33.62
CA GLN A 6 -51.95 -34.20 34.11
C GLN A 6 -52.84 -33.05 34.58
N LEU A 7 -53.96 -32.83 33.90
CA LEU A 7 -55.03 -32.00 34.43
C LEU A 7 -55.70 -32.75 35.59
N GLN A 8 -55.46 -32.28 36.81
CA GLN A 8 -56.14 -32.74 38.00
C GLN A 8 -57.64 -32.43 37.90
N SER A 9 -58.44 -33.47 38.08
CA SER A 9 -59.88 -33.42 38.25
C SER A 9 -60.26 -32.63 39.50
N ASN A 10 -61.01 -31.54 39.32
CA ASN A 10 -61.85 -30.98 40.37
C ASN A 10 -63.12 -30.40 39.74
N VAL A 11 -64.01 -31.30 39.34
CA VAL A 11 -65.43 -30.95 39.18
C VAL A 11 -66.12 -31.52 40.41
N ASN A 12 -66.34 -30.66 41.41
CA ASN A 12 -67.19 -30.97 42.53
C ASN A 12 -68.65 -30.81 42.02
N PRO A 13 -69.46 -31.88 41.89
CA PRO A 13 -70.85 -31.69 41.52
C PRO A 13 -71.56 -31.07 42.73
N THR A 14 -71.76 -29.75 42.70
CA THR A 14 -72.72 -29.09 43.60
C THR A 14 -74.11 -29.58 43.21
N ILE A 15 -74.59 -30.59 43.92
CA ILE A 15 -75.97 -31.07 43.87
C ILE A 15 -76.86 -29.93 44.38
N GLY A 16 -77.62 -29.33 43.46
CA GLY A 16 -78.70 -28.38 43.77
C GLY A 16 -79.90 -29.06 44.46
N PRO A 17 -80.84 -28.28 45.00
CA PRO A 17 -81.50 -28.50 46.29
C PRO A 17 -82.40 -29.74 46.36
N SER A 18 -82.41 -30.38 47.54
CA SER A 18 -83.36 -31.44 47.87
C SER A 18 -84.79 -30.93 47.78
N LEU A 19 -85.60 -31.56 46.93
CA LEU A 19 -87.04 -31.33 46.85
C LEU A 19 -87.73 -32.06 48.01
N THR A 20 -87.64 -31.49 49.21
CA THR A 20 -88.54 -31.78 50.33
C THR A 20 -89.44 -30.57 50.54
N SER A 21 -90.58 -30.53 49.85
CA SER A 21 -91.86 -30.03 50.37
C SER A 21 -92.90 -30.01 49.26
N GLY A 22 -94.10 -30.54 49.54
CA GLY A 22 -95.17 -30.73 48.57
C GLY A 22 -95.68 -29.41 47.97
N VAL A 23 -95.71 -29.34 46.65
CA VAL A 23 -96.45 -28.31 45.90
C VAL A 23 -97.17 -28.99 44.74
N ARG A 24 -98.49 -28.81 44.69
CA ARG A 24 -99.37 -29.27 43.61
C ARG A 24 -98.90 -28.70 42.27
N SER A 25 -98.56 -29.58 41.34
CA SER A 25 -98.18 -29.26 39.97
C SER A 25 -99.40 -28.74 39.20
N THR A 26 -99.46 -27.45 38.90
CA THR A 26 -100.40 -26.92 37.90
C THR A 26 -99.71 -26.85 36.53
N PRO A 27 -100.41 -27.11 35.41
CA PRO A 27 -99.81 -27.09 34.06
C PRO A 27 -99.07 -25.78 33.70
N ALA A 28 -99.49 -24.65 34.29
CA ALA A 28 -98.81 -23.35 34.12
C ALA A 28 -97.40 -23.29 34.74
N ALA A 29 -97.14 -24.05 35.83
CA ALA A 29 -95.82 -24.13 36.45
C ALA A 29 -94.84 -25.02 35.66
N PHE A 30 -95.36 -26.01 34.92
CA PHE A 30 -94.57 -26.84 34.01
C PHE A 30 -94.12 -26.03 32.78
N GLY A 31 -95.03 -25.26 32.16
CA GLY A 31 -94.71 -24.42 30.99
C GLY A 31 -93.71 -23.29 31.30
N ALA A 32 -93.82 -22.64 32.46
CA ALA A 32 -92.88 -21.58 32.88
C ALA A 32 -91.50 -22.11 33.34
N GLY A 33 -91.42 -23.38 33.76
CA GLY A 33 -90.17 -24.06 34.09
C GLY A 33 -89.44 -24.60 32.85
N VAL A 34 -90.18 -25.14 31.87
CA VAL A 34 -89.63 -25.58 30.59
C VAL A 34 -89.21 -24.38 29.73
N GLY A 35 -89.97 -23.28 29.70
CA GLY A 35 -89.58 -22.05 28.98
C GLY A 35 -88.30 -21.43 29.53
N ARG A 36 -88.18 -21.30 30.86
CA ARG A 36 -86.94 -20.84 31.52
C ARG A 36 -85.79 -21.83 31.34
N GLY A 37 -86.05 -23.13 31.38
CA GLY A 37 -85.02 -24.16 31.13
C GLY A 37 -84.49 -24.15 29.70
N VAL A 38 -85.35 -23.93 28.70
CA VAL A 38 -84.96 -23.82 27.28
C VAL A 38 -84.25 -22.50 27.00
N GLU A 39 -84.68 -21.37 27.58
CA GLU A 39 -83.94 -20.10 27.49
C GLU A 39 -82.58 -20.19 28.18
N GLN A 40 -82.48 -20.83 29.34
CA GLN A 40 -81.23 -20.96 30.09
C GLN A 40 -80.27 -21.96 29.44
N LEU A 41 -80.78 -23.03 28.81
CA LEU A 41 -79.99 -23.92 27.94
C LEU A 41 -79.58 -23.23 26.64
N GLY A 42 -80.44 -22.41 26.03
CA GLY A 42 -80.12 -21.60 24.85
C GLY A 42 -79.06 -20.54 25.12
N ALA A 43 -79.15 -19.85 26.26
CA ALA A 43 -78.15 -18.88 26.72
C ALA A 43 -76.82 -19.56 27.08
N THR A 44 -76.87 -20.71 27.76
CA THR A 44 -75.67 -21.49 28.10
C THR A 44 -75.02 -22.09 26.86
N GLY A 45 -75.80 -22.60 25.90
CA GLY A 45 -75.34 -23.10 24.61
C GLY A 45 -74.73 -22.01 23.74
N ALA A 46 -75.34 -20.82 23.71
CA ALA A 46 -74.78 -19.64 23.05
C ALA A 46 -73.46 -19.17 23.69
N GLN A 47 -73.36 -19.23 25.02
CA GLN A 47 -72.14 -18.87 25.75
C GLN A 47 -71.02 -19.89 25.55
N VAL A 48 -71.32 -21.20 25.53
CA VAL A 48 -70.34 -22.25 25.21
C VAL A 48 -69.91 -22.17 23.74
N ALA A 49 -70.83 -21.93 22.81
CA ALA A 49 -70.50 -21.74 21.40
C ALA A 49 -69.64 -20.48 21.17
N SER A 50 -69.94 -19.37 21.86
CA SER A 50 -69.13 -18.15 21.84
C SER A 50 -67.74 -18.38 22.42
N ASN A 51 -67.63 -19.09 23.55
CA ASN A 51 -66.34 -19.44 24.14
C ASN A 51 -65.51 -20.36 23.24
N LEU A 52 -66.15 -21.35 22.58
CA LEU A 52 -65.48 -22.24 21.64
C LEU A 52 -65.02 -21.51 20.38
N ALA A 53 -65.84 -20.60 19.84
CA ALA A 53 -65.46 -19.74 18.72
C ALA A 53 -64.29 -18.82 19.08
N ASN A 54 -64.31 -18.21 20.27
CA ASN A 54 -63.21 -17.39 20.76
C ASN A 54 -61.93 -18.21 20.97
N GLN A 55 -62.04 -19.44 21.46
CA GLN A 55 -60.91 -20.34 21.62
C GLN A 55 -60.33 -20.80 20.27
N GLN A 56 -61.19 -21.04 19.27
CA GLN A 56 -60.77 -21.35 17.91
C GLN A 56 -60.07 -20.16 17.23
N ILE A 57 -60.59 -18.94 17.41
CA ILE A 57 -59.93 -17.71 16.93
C ILE A 57 -58.56 -17.55 17.58
N GLN A 58 -58.46 -17.76 18.90
CA GLN A 58 -57.17 -17.69 19.61
C GLN A 58 -56.16 -18.74 19.12
N GLN A 59 -56.60 -19.98 18.86
CA GLN A 59 -55.72 -21.01 18.30
C GLN A 59 -55.27 -20.65 16.88
N GLN A 60 -56.17 -20.12 16.05
CA GLN A 60 -55.83 -19.65 14.72
C GLN A 60 -54.82 -18.49 14.76
N ASP A 61 -54.99 -17.53 15.68
CA ASP A 61 -54.05 -16.43 15.88
C ASP A 61 -52.67 -16.94 16.35
N GLU A 62 -52.63 -17.94 17.22
CA GLU A 62 -51.38 -18.57 17.66
C GLU A 62 -50.67 -19.30 16.50
N ASP A 63 -51.41 -20.03 15.67
CA ASP A 63 -50.85 -20.74 14.53
C ASP A 63 -50.33 -19.78 13.46
N ASN A 64 -51.06 -18.69 13.19
CA ASN A 64 -50.60 -17.61 12.31
C ASN A 64 -49.29 -16.99 12.81
N LYS A 65 -49.20 -16.69 14.11
CA LYS A 65 -47.98 -16.14 14.72
C LYS A 65 -46.80 -17.10 14.63
N ARG A 66 -47.02 -18.41 14.79
CA ARG A 66 -45.96 -19.42 14.65
C ARG A 66 -45.48 -19.54 13.21
N GLU A 67 -46.40 -19.50 12.24
CA GLU A 67 -46.08 -19.52 10.82
C GLU A 67 -45.25 -18.31 10.41
N ILE A 68 -45.68 -17.09 10.80
CA ILE A 68 -44.93 -15.85 10.59
C ILE A 68 -43.55 -15.92 11.24
N ALA A 69 -43.45 -16.32 12.52
CA ALA A 69 -42.17 -16.40 13.21
C ALA A 69 -41.20 -17.39 12.55
N THR A 70 -41.71 -18.52 12.04
CA THR A 70 -40.90 -19.51 11.32
C THR A 70 -40.38 -18.94 10.00
N ALA A 71 -41.25 -18.28 9.23
CA ALA A 71 -40.88 -17.61 7.99
C ALA A 71 -39.86 -16.49 8.23
N GLN A 72 -40.00 -15.71 9.31
CA GLN A 72 -39.04 -14.66 9.68
C GLN A 72 -37.66 -15.19 10.05
N ILE A 73 -37.60 -16.30 10.79
CA ILE A 73 -36.32 -16.93 11.13
C ILE A 73 -35.62 -17.39 9.85
N GLU A 74 -36.35 -18.04 8.95
CA GLU A 74 -35.80 -18.51 7.68
C GLU A 74 -35.40 -17.34 6.77
N GLN A 75 -36.21 -16.28 6.71
CA GLN A 75 -35.87 -15.04 6.00
C GLN A 75 -34.54 -14.48 6.49
N LYS A 76 -34.41 -14.25 7.81
CA LYS A 76 -33.19 -13.68 8.39
C LYS A 76 -31.98 -14.56 8.12
N LYS A 77 -32.12 -15.89 8.19
CA LYS A 77 -31.05 -16.82 7.88
C LYS A 77 -30.59 -16.70 6.43
N GLN A 78 -31.52 -16.64 5.47
CA GLN A 78 -31.19 -16.50 4.05
C GLN A 78 -30.57 -15.13 3.74
N LEU A 79 -31.13 -14.04 4.30
CA LEU A 79 -30.58 -12.69 4.13
C LEU A 79 -29.17 -12.56 4.72
N VAL A 80 -28.91 -13.14 5.90
CA VAL A 80 -27.56 -13.18 6.49
C VAL A 80 -26.59 -13.96 5.62
N ALA A 81 -26.99 -15.11 5.06
CA ALA A 81 -26.13 -15.87 4.16
C ALA A 81 -25.76 -15.07 2.90
N ILE A 82 -26.75 -14.41 2.27
CA ILE A 82 -26.55 -13.53 1.12
C ILE A 82 -25.60 -12.37 1.48
N GLN A 83 -25.81 -11.74 2.64
CA GLN A 83 -24.95 -10.65 3.12
C GLN A 83 -23.51 -11.13 3.37
N GLN A 84 -23.34 -12.31 3.95
CA GLN A 84 -22.01 -12.90 4.19
C GLN A 84 -21.29 -13.16 2.86
N GLU A 85 -21.96 -13.77 1.89
CA GLU A 85 -21.41 -13.99 0.56
C GLU A 85 -20.99 -12.67 -0.11
N PHE A 86 -21.85 -11.63 -0.04
CA PHE A 86 -21.51 -10.32 -0.61
C PHE A 86 -20.32 -9.67 0.09
N SER A 87 -20.22 -9.80 1.42
CA SER A 87 -19.14 -9.21 2.21
C SER A 87 -17.75 -9.78 1.89
N LEU A 88 -17.69 -10.95 1.24
CA LEU A 88 -16.45 -11.56 0.77
C LEU A 88 -15.95 -10.93 -0.55
N LEU A 89 -16.82 -10.28 -1.31
CA LEU A 89 -16.46 -9.60 -2.55
C LEU A 89 -15.65 -8.32 -2.26
N ARG A 90 -14.71 -7.99 -3.15
CA ARG A 90 -13.80 -6.86 -3.00
C ARG A 90 -13.70 -6.04 -4.28
N GLY A 91 -13.53 -4.72 -4.14
CA GLY A 91 -13.30 -3.80 -5.25
C GLY A 91 -14.40 -3.87 -6.31
N GLN A 92 -13.99 -3.88 -7.58
CA GLN A 92 -14.91 -3.84 -8.72
C GLN A 92 -15.86 -5.04 -8.76
N GLU A 93 -15.44 -6.22 -8.31
CA GLU A 93 -16.28 -7.43 -8.29
C GLU A 93 -17.52 -7.24 -7.39
N ALA A 94 -17.38 -6.55 -6.26
CA ALA A 94 -18.50 -6.25 -5.37
C ALA A 94 -19.48 -5.26 -6.02
N VAL A 95 -18.96 -4.30 -6.80
CA VAL A 95 -19.78 -3.32 -7.53
C VAL A 95 -20.56 -4.03 -8.63
N ASP A 96 -19.90 -4.83 -9.45
CA ASP A 96 -20.50 -5.52 -10.60
C ASP A 96 -21.60 -6.51 -10.20
N ARG A 97 -21.47 -7.14 -9.03
CA ARG A 97 -22.44 -8.13 -8.53
C ARG A 97 -23.52 -7.54 -7.62
N THR A 98 -23.55 -6.21 -7.43
CA THR A 98 -24.53 -5.55 -6.57
C THR A 98 -25.97 -5.85 -6.97
N ASP A 99 -26.30 -5.78 -8.26
CA ASP A 99 -27.66 -6.02 -8.76
C ASP A 99 -28.09 -7.49 -8.61
N GLU A 100 -27.17 -8.44 -8.85
CA GLU A 100 -27.40 -9.87 -8.64
C GLU A 100 -27.83 -10.15 -7.19
N PHE A 101 -27.10 -9.59 -6.22
CA PHE A 101 -27.38 -9.82 -4.80
C PHE A 101 -28.64 -9.08 -4.34
N LYS A 102 -28.95 -7.92 -4.91
CA LYS A 102 -30.23 -7.23 -4.69
C LYS A 102 -31.41 -8.09 -5.15
N GLU A 103 -31.34 -8.67 -6.35
CA GLU A 103 -32.38 -9.59 -6.83
C GLU A 103 -32.53 -10.82 -5.94
N ARG A 104 -31.42 -11.35 -5.40
CA ARG A 104 -31.46 -12.47 -4.44
C ARG A 104 -32.18 -12.08 -3.15
N ILE A 105 -31.92 -10.88 -2.61
CA ILE A 105 -32.62 -10.35 -1.43
C ILE A 105 -34.13 -10.23 -1.71
N ASP A 106 -34.51 -9.68 -2.87
CA ASP A 106 -35.92 -9.49 -3.26
C ASP A 106 -36.66 -10.84 -3.45
N LYS A 107 -35.95 -11.87 -3.93
CA LYS A 107 -36.50 -13.22 -4.07
C LYS A 107 -36.79 -13.88 -2.73
N VAL A 108 -36.00 -13.64 -1.67
CA VAL A 108 -36.23 -14.27 -0.35
C VAL A 108 -37.62 -13.94 0.20
N GLN A 109 -38.04 -12.67 0.14
CA GLN A 109 -39.37 -12.28 0.62
C GLN A 109 -40.47 -12.92 -0.23
N THR A 110 -40.28 -12.89 -1.56
CA THR A 110 -41.24 -13.46 -2.51
C THR A 110 -41.41 -14.96 -2.28
N ASP A 111 -40.33 -15.73 -2.21
CA ASP A 111 -40.33 -17.19 -2.07
C ASP A 111 -40.96 -17.64 -0.74
N LEU A 112 -40.71 -16.92 0.35
CA LEU A 112 -41.30 -17.22 1.66
C LEU A 112 -42.77 -16.82 1.74
N SER A 113 -43.21 -15.80 1.01
CA SER A 113 -44.61 -15.35 1.02
C SER A 113 -45.58 -16.33 0.33
N VAL A 114 -45.10 -17.24 -0.53
CA VAL A 114 -45.95 -18.14 -1.35
C VAL A 114 -46.63 -19.24 -0.53
N ASN A 115 -46.08 -19.62 0.62
CA ASN A 115 -46.48 -20.84 1.34
C ASN A 115 -47.32 -20.60 2.61
N PHE A 116 -47.86 -19.39 2.79
CA PHE A 116 -48.69 -19.09 3.96
C PHE A 116 -50.08 -19.73 3.87
N SER A 117 -50.52 -20.30 4.99
CA SER A 117 -51.81 -20.98 5.12
C SER A 117 -53.00 -20.03 5.05
N ASN A 118 -52.78 -18.72 5.30
CA ASN A 118 -53.80 -17.69 5.20
C ASN A 118 -53.24 -16.34 4.70
N SER A 119 -54.10 -15.52 4.07
CA SER A 119 -53.73 -14.23 3.47
C SER A 119 -53.39 -13.11 4.47
N VAL A 120 -54.00 -13.09 5.65
CA VAL A 120 -53.69 -12.16 6.75
C VAL A 120 -52.27 -12.43 7.27
N ALA A 121 -51.91 -13.68 7.55
CA ALA A 121 -50.57 -14.05 7.99
C ALA A 121 -49.50 -13.73 6.92
N GLN A 122 -49.83 -13.95 5.64
CA GLN A 122 -48.99 -13.52 4.52
C GLN A 122 -48.79 -12.00 4.51
N GLN A 123 -49.85 -11.22 4.67
CA GLN A 123 -49.78 -9.76 4.65
C GLN A 123 -49.00 -9.19 5.85
N ASP A 124 -49.22 -9.75 7.05
CA ASP A 124 -48.47 -9.38 8.26
C ASP A 124 -46.99 -9.71 8.11
N PHE A 125 -46.65 -10.89 7.58
CA PHE A 125 -45.27 -11.24 7.23
C PHE A 125 -44.67 -10.26 6.24
N LEU A 126 -45.35 -9.93 5.13
CA LEU A 126 -44.85 -8.98 4.13
C LEU A 126 -44.57 -7.61 4.73
N LEU A 127 -45.44 -7.13 5.62
CA LEU A 127 -45.26 -5.85 6.30
C LEU A 127 -44.06 -5.86 7.24
N GLU A 128 -43.93 -6.90 8.07
CA GLU A 128 -42.84 -7.01 9.04
C GLU A 128 -41.48 -7.25 8.36
N SER A 129 -41.47 -8.05 7.29
CA SER A 129 -40.28 -8.41 6.52
C SER A 129 -39.72 -7.27 5.65
N ALA A 130 -40.54 -6.28 5.28
CA ALA A 130 -40.12 -5.15 4.46
C ALA A 130 -39.03 -4.32 5.13
N LEU A 131 -39.10 -4.12 6.46
CA LEU A 131 -38.07 -3.39 7.21
C LEU A 131 -36.72 -4.11 7.19
N ASP A 132 -36.74 -5.43 7.38
CA ASP A 132 -35.52 -6.24 7.29
C ASP A 132 -34.91 -6.11 5.89
N GLN A 133 -35.70 -6.27 4.84
CA GLN A 133 -35.24 -6.17 3.45
C GLN A 133 -34.64 -4.81 3.11
N ILE A 134 -35.26 -3.71 3.58
CA ILE A 134 -34.71 -2.35 3.44
C ILE A 134 -33.35 -2.26 4.13
N ASN A 135 -33.23 -2.72 5.37
CA ASN A 135 -31.98 -2.67 6.12
C ASN A 135 -30.85 -3.46 5.45
N PHE A 136 -31.15 -4.66 4.92
CA PHE A 136 -30.17 -5.48 4.21
C PHE A 136 -29.75 -4.83 2.88
N SER A 137 -30.71 -4.28 2.14
CA SER A 137 -30.45 -3.56 0.89
C SER A 137 -29.60 -2.31 1.11
N ASP A 138 -29.92 -1.50 2.11
CA ASP A 138 -29.15 -0.31 2.49
C ASP A 138 -27.70 -0.66 2.87
N ASN A 139 -27.51 -1.75 3.62
CA ASN A 139 -26.17 -2.23 3.94
C ASN A 139 -25.41 -2.66 2.68
N LEU A 140 -26.07 -3.38 1.76
CA LEU A 140 -25.46 -3.79 0.50
C LEU A 140 -25.05 -2.58 -0.34
N PHE A 141 -25.91 -1.56 -0.48
CA PHE A 141 -25.58 -0.32 -1.18
C PHE A 141 -24.41 0.41 -0.55
N ARG A 142 -24.38 0.54 0.79
CA ARG A 142 -23.25 1.16 1.51
C ARG A 142 -21.95 0.39 1.30
N THR A 143 -21.98 -0.94 1.38
CA THR A 143 -20.80 -1.77 1.14
C THR A 143 -20.33 -1.67 -0.31
N SER A 144 -21.25 -1.71 -1.28
CA SER A 144 -20.95 -1.53 -2.71
C SER A 144 -20.30 -0.17 -2.98
N GLU A 145 -20.87 0.91 -2.46
CA GLU A 145 -20.31 2.25 -2.60
C GLU A 145 -18.91 2.36 -1.98
N ASN A 146 -18.71 1.78 -0.80
CA ASN A 146 -17.38 1.72 -0.18
C ASN A 146 -16.39 0.92 -1.05
N GLN A 147 -16.81 -0.22 -1.63
CA GLN A 147 -15.96 -1.00 -2.52
C GLN A 147 -15.68 -0.28 -3.84
N ARG A 148 -16.62 0.52 -4.36
CA ARG A 148 -16.41 1.39 -5.52
C ARG A 148 -15.35 2.44 -5.23
N GLN A 149 -15.41 3.09 -4.08
CA GLN A 149 -14.38 4.05 -3.66
C GLN A 149 -13.01 3.39 -3.51
N VAL A 150 -12.94 2.18 -2.96
CA VAL A 150 -11.70 1.40 -2.88
C VAL A 150 -11.17 1.08 -4.28
N ALA A 151 -12.02 0.59 -5.19
CA ALA A 151 -11.63 0.26 -6.55
C ALA A 151 -11.11 1.49 -7.31
N ASN A 152 -11.81 2.63 -7.21
CA ASN A 152 -11.39 3.89 -7.83
C ASN A 152 -10.04 4.36 -7.29
N ARG A 153 -9.82 4.29 -5.97
CA ARG A 153 -8.52 4.64 -5.37
C ARG A 153 -7.40 3.72 -5.88
N THR A 154 -7.62 2.41 -5.90
CA THR A 154 -6.64 1.45 -6.42
C THR A 154 -6.33 1.69 -7.89
N ALA A 155 -7.34 2.01 -8.71
CA ALA A 155 -7.14 2.36 -10.11
C ALA A 155 -6.35 3.67 -10.27
N ALA A 156 -6.67 4.69 -9.47
CA ALA A 156 -5.94 5.95 -9.46
C ALA A 156 -4.47 5.76 -9.05
N ASP A 157 -4.21 4.98 -7.99
CA ASP A 157 -2.86 4.66 -7.52
C ASP A 157 -2.05 3.91 -8.59
N ALA A 158 -2.69 2.99 -9.33
CA ALA A 158 -2.06 2.28 -10.43
C ALA A 158 -1.67 3.23 -11.57
N VAL A 159 -2.54 4.18 -11.95
CA VAL A 159 -2.23 5.20 -12.96
C VAL A 159 -1.09 6.10 -12.49
N LEU A 160 -1.13 6.58 -11.25
CA LEU A 160 -0.04 7.41 -10.69
C LEU A 160 1.29 6.67 -10.68
N THR A 161 1.28 5.39 -10.32
CA THR A 161 2.48 4.54 -10.32
C THR A 161 3.01 4.32 -11.74
N GLU A 162 2.13 4.07 -12.71
CA GLU A 162 2.53 3.87 -14.10
C GLU A 162 3.14 5.14 -14.69
N GLU A 163 2.52 6.30 -14.48
CA GLU A 163 3.08 7.57 -14.95
C GLU A 163 4.42 7.88 -14.26
N GLN A 164 4.61 7.52 -12.98
CA GLN A 164 5.93 7.59 -12.34
C GLN A 164 6.96 6.66 -13.00
N ASN A 165 6.57 5.44 -13.39
CA ASN A 165 7.45 4.53 -14.13
C ASN A 165 7.82 5.09 -15.50
N ILE A 166 6.89 5.75 -16.20
CA ILE A 166 7.15 6.43 -17.47
C ILE A 166 8.18 7.55 -17.27
N VAL A 167 8.06 8.34 -16.19
CA VAL A 167 9.06 9.36 -15.84
C VAL A 167 10.44 8.75 -15.64
N VAL A 168 10.55 7.62 -14.91
CA VAL A 168 11.82 6.91 -14.73
C VAL A 168 12.38 6.42 -16.05
N ALA A 169 11.56 5.78 -16.88
CA ALA A 169 11.99 5.17 -18.13
C ALA A 169 12.41 6.21 -19.18
N ASN A 170 11.83 7.40 -19.14
CA ASN A 170 12.02 8.46 -20.14
C ASN A 170 12.64 9.73 -19.54
N TYR A 171 13.42 9.62 -18.46
CA TYR A 171 14.00 10.79 -17.77
C TYR A 171 14.85 11.72 -18.68
N PHE A 172 15.28 11.24 -19.84
CA PHE A 172 16.06 11.98 -20.86
C PHE A 172 15.18 12.72 -21.89
N ASP A 173 13.88 12.47 -21.92
CA ASP A 173 12.90 13.09 -22.84
C ASP A 173 12.04 14.09 -22.06
N ASP A 174 12.31 15.39 -22.24
CA ASP A 174 11.61 16.47 -21.54
C ASP A 174 10.09 16.45 -21.82
N ASP A 175 9.67 16.16 -23.05
CA ASP A 175 8.26 16.19 -23.43
C ASP A 175 7.48 15.06 -22.74
N GLN A 176 8.07 13.85 -22.70
CA GLN A 176 7.45 12.71 -22.00
C GLN A 176 7.41 12.92 -20.49
N VAL A 177 8.47 13.46 -19.90
CA VAL A 177 8.53 13.77 -18.45
C VAL A 177 7.49 14.84 -18.11
N ALA A 178 7.41 15.93 -18.88
CA ALA A 178 6.43 16.99 -18.69
C ALA A 178 4.99 16.47 -18.78
N LEU A 179 4.70 15.66 -19.82
CA LEU A 179 3.38 15.07 -20.01
C LEU A 179 2.99 14.16 -18.85
N SER A 180 3.90 13.31 -18.40
CA SER A 180 3.66 12.36 -17.30
C SER A 180 3.44 13.09 -15.98
N ILE A 181 4.25 14.12 -15.68
CA ILE A 181 4.06 14.98 -14.49
C ILE A 181 2.69 15.67 -14.52
N ALA A 182 2.28 16.22 -15.67
CA ALA A 182 0.98 16.86 -15.81
C ALA A 182 -0.18 15.87 -15.59
N ARG A 183 -0.07 14.65 -16.10
CA ARG A 183 -1.06 13.58 -15.86
C ARG A 183 -1.10 13.15 -14.41
N ILE A 184 0.06 13.03 -13.75
CA ILE A 184 0.17 12.78 -12.32
C ILE A 184 -0.58 13.85 -11.53
N GLY A 185 -0.36 15.13 -11.84
CA GLY A 185 -1.06 16.24 -11.20
C GLY A 185 -2.59 16.14 -11.35
N VAL A 186 -3.07 16.00 -12.59
CA VAL A 186 -4.50 15.87 -12.89
C VAL A 186 -5.12 14.66 -12.15
N GLN A 187 -4.49 13.50 -12.19
CA GLN A 187 -5.00 12.28 -11.56
C GLN A 187 -4.97 12.37 -10.02
N ALA A 188 -3.89 12.91 -9.44
CA ALA A 188 -3.77 13.09 -7.99
C ALA A 188 -4.82 14.07 -7.47
N ARG A 189 -5.07 15.16 -8.21
CA ARG A 189 -6.12 16.12 -7.89
C ARG A 189 -7.51 15.50 -7.98
N ALA A 190 -7.81 14.79 -9.07
CA ALA A 190 -9.10 14.13 -9.26
C ALA A 190 -9.36 13.10 -8.14
N SER A 191 -8.37 12.26 -7.84
CA SER A 191 -8.44 11.27 -6.74
C SER A 191 -8.66 11.93 -5.38
N ALA A 192 -8.00 13.06 -5.11
CA ALA A 192 -8.20 13.83 -3.88
C ALA A 192 -9.63 14.40 -3.74
N ILE A 193 -10.19 14.94 -4.82
CA ILE A 193 -11.58 15.44 -4.84
C ILE A 193 -12.57 14.29 -4.64
N GLU A 194 -12.36 13.15 -5.31
CA GLU A 194 -13.17 11.95 -5.12
C GLU A 194 -13.10 11.40 -3.70
N ALA A 195 -11.97 11.59 -3.01
CA ALA A 195 -11.79 11.25 -1.61
C ALA A 195 -12.48 12.26 -0.65
N GLY A 196 -13.07 13.33 -1.16
CA GLY A 196 -13.81 14.34 -0.40
C GLY A 196 -12.95 15.48 0.15
N LEU A 197 -11.71 15.66 -0.34
CA LEU A 197 -10.87 16.79 0.04
C LEU A 197 -11.36 18.09 -0.59
N SER A 198 -11.07 19.23 0.05
CA SER A 198 -11.38 20.53 -0.53
C SER A 198 -10.56 20.77 -1.82
N PRO A 199 -11.01 21.66 -2.72
CA PRO A 199 -10.23 22.01 -3.91
C PRO A 199 -8.80 22.46 -3.58
N GLU A 200 -8.62 23.21 -2.50
CA GLU A 200 -7.31 23.68 -2.04
C GLU A 200 -6.43 22.52 -1.55
N GLU A 201 -6.99 21.58 -0.80
CA GLU A 201 -6.28 20.38 -0.35
C GLU A 201 -5.94 19.44 -1.52
N ALA A 202 -6.82 19.34 -2.51
CA ALA A 202 -6.58 18.58 -3.74
C ALA A 202 -5.45 19.20 -4.58
N ASP A 203 -5.37 20.53 -4.65
CA ASP A 203 -4.27 21.23 -5.33
C ASP A 203 -2.93 21.00 -4.61
N ILE A 204 -2.92 20.99 -3.27
CA ILE A 204 -1.73 20.63 -2.48
C ILE A 204 -1.32 19.18 -2.75
N SER A 205 -2.28 18.26 -2.84
CA SER A 205 -2.02 16.86 -3.20
C SER A 205 -1.38 16.76 -4.59
N SER A 206 -1.95 17.44 -5.60
CA SER A 206 -1.39 17.52 -6.96
C SER A 206 0.07 17.95 -6.95
N GLN A 207 0.36 19.09 -6.30
CA GLN A 207 1.71 19.64 -6.21
C GLN A 207 2.69 18.69 -5.53
N LYS A 208 2.25 17.96 -4.49
CA LYS A 208 3.09 16.97 -3.82
C LYS A 208 3.46 15.83 -4.77
N PHE A 209 2.49 15.28 -5.51
CA PHE A 209 2.75 14.20 -6.46
C PHE A 209 3.61 14.65 -7.65
N GLU A 210 3.38 15.86 -8.17
CA GLU A 210 4.23 16.48 -9.21
C GLU A 210 5.68 16.66 -8.72
N SER A 211 5.87 17.20 -7.51
CA SER A 211 7.17 17.35 -6.87
C SER A 211 7.90 15.99 -6.73
N THR A 212 7.18 14.96 -6.28
CA THR A 212 7.74 13.61 -6.16
C THR A 212 8.10 13.03 -7.53
N ALA A 213 7.30 13.28 -8.58
CA ALA A 213 7.61 12.83 -9.94
C ALA A 213 8.90 13.49 -10.48
N VAL A 214 9.09 14.79 -10.27
CA VAL A 214 10.36 15.47 -10.63
C VAL A 214 11.54 14.87 -9.89
N LYS A 215 11.41 14.65 -8.57
CA LYS A 215 12.45 13.98 -7.78
C LYS A 215 12.79 12.60 -8.34
N THR A 216 11.79 11.82 -8.73
CA THR A 216 11.98 10.51 -9.35
C THR A 216 12.74 10.61 -10.68
N ALA A 217 12.46 11.62 -11.52
CA ALA A 217 13.22 11.88 -12.74
C ALA A 217 14.71 12.18 -12.45
N VAL A 218 14.99 13.01 -11.44
CA VAL A 218 16.36 13.30 -11.01
C VAL A 218 17.07 12.05 -10.50
N VAL A 219 16.40 11.26 -9.66
CA VAL A 219 16.97 10.01 -9.13
C VAL A 219 17.28 9.03 -10.26
N ALA A 220 16.39 8.91 -11.25
CA ALA A 220 16.63 8.07 -12.43
C ALA A 220 17.87 8.53 -13.23
N ALA A 221 18.01 9.85 -13.46
CA ALA A 221 19.19 10.41 -14.12
C ALA A 221 20.49 10.13 -13.34
N LEU A 222 20.48 10.30 -12.02
CA LEU A 222 21.63 10.02 -11.16
C LEU A 222 21.96 8.52 -11.11
N ALA A 223 20.96 7.64 -11.06
CA ALA A 223 21.15 6.19 -11.12
C ALA A 223 21.81 5.75 -12.44
N ALA A 224 21.49 6.43 -13.54
CA ALA A 224 22.14 6.24 -14.83
C ALA A 224 23.51 6.94 -14.96
N ARG A 225 24.04 7.52 -13.86
CA ARG A 225 25.30 8.30 -13.83
C ARG A 225 25.31 9.48 -14.80
N ASN A 226 24.15 10.07 -15.06
CA ASN A 226 24.01 11.25 -15.91
C ASN A 226 23.77 12.49 -15.02
N THR A 227 24.84 12.97 -14.38
CA THR A 227 24.77 14.13 -13.47
C THR A 227 24.37 15.41 -14.20
N ALA A 228 24.83 15.61 -15.44
CA ALA A 228 24.46 16.76 -16.26
C ALA A 228 22.94 16.82 -16.44
N ARG A 229 22.31 15.70 -16.83
CA ARG A 229 20.86 15.62 -16.97
C ARG A 229 20.13 15.83 -15.64
N ALA A 230 20.64 15.27 -14.54
CA ALA A 230 20.08 15.48 -13.22
C ALA A 230 20.10 16.97 -12.81
N GLN A 231 21.20 17.67 -13.11
CA GLN A 231 21.30 19.11 -12.92
C GLN A 231 20.33 19.88 -13.82
N ASP A 232 20.19 19.50 -15.09
CA ASP A 232 19.29 20.16 -16.03
C ASP A 232 17.83 20.04 -15.58
N ILE A 233 17.39 18.86 -15.14
CA ILE A 233 16.04 18.67 -14.58
C ILE A 233 15.85 19.55 -13.33
N PHE A 234 16.85 19.58 -12.43
CA PHE A 234 16.77 20.34 -11.19
C PHE A 234 16.80 21.87 -11.37
N LYS A 235 17.62 22.36 -12.30
CA LYS A 235 17.79 23.81 -12.54
C LYS A 235 16.84 24.36 -13.60
N GLY A 236 16.28 23.48 -14.43
CA GLY A 236 15.36 23.82 -15.51
C GLY A 236 13.92 24.03 -15.03
N GLU A 237 12.98 23.93 -15.97
CA GLU A 237 11.57 24.23 -15.72
C GLU A 237 10.95 23.30 -14.66
N PHE A 238 11.33 22.02 -14.65
CA PHE A 238 10.83 21.03 -13.68
C PHE A 238 11.26 21.33 -12.24
N GLY A 239 12.43 21.94 -12.04
CA GLY A 239 12.92 22.33 -10.72
C GLY A 239 11.95 23.22 -9.94
N THR A 240 11.16 24.04 -10.64
CA THR A 240 10.17 24.94 -10.02
C THR A 240 9.00 24.22 -9.35
N LEU A 241 8.75 22.96 -9.75
CA LEU A 241 7.70 22.11 -9.21
C LEU A 241 8.11 21.41 -7.91
N LEU A 242 9.40 21.34 -7.60
CA LEU A 242 9.88 20.76 -6.34
C LEU A 242 9.45 21.62 -5.15
N LYS A 243 8.89 20.98 -4.12
CA LYS A 243 8.43 21.65 -2.89
C LYS A 243 8.94 20.95 -1.64
N GLY A 244 9.07 21.71 -0.55
CA GLY A 244 9.31 21.18 0.80
C GLY A 244 10.52 20.25 0.87
N GLN A 245 10.32 19.03 1.39
CA GLN A 245 11.38 18.05 1.59
C GLN A 245 11.98 17.54 0.28
N ASP A 246 11.18 17.41 -0.78
CA ASP A 246 11.68 16.92 -2.07
C ASP A 246 12.69 17.87 -2.69
N LEU A 247 12.47 19.19 -2.56
CA LEU A 247 13.43 20.20 -3.01
C LEU A 247 14.79 20.04 -2.29
N ILE A 248 14.76 19.91 -0.96
CA ILE A 248 15.96 19.77 -0.13
C ILE A 248 16.69 18.46 -0.47
N ASP A 249 15.95 17.36 -0.62
CA ASP A 249 16.52 16.06 -0.96
C ASP A 249 17.19 16.10 -2.34
N VAL A 250 16.51 16.66 -3.35
CA VAL A 250 17.04 16.77 -4.71
C VAL A 250 18.26 17.67 -4.75
N GLU A 251 18.23 18.84 -4.10
CA GLU A 251 19.37 19.75 -4.03
C GLU A 251 20.60 19.03 -3.44
N LYS A 252 20.41 18.30 -2.34
CA LYS A 252 21.48 17.51 -1.71
C LYS A 252 21.98 16.40 -2.63
N MET A 253 21.08 15.65 -3.28
CA MET A 253 21.45 14.55 -4.18
C MET A 253 22.26 15.06 -5.38
N VAL A 254 21.79 16.11 -6.04
CA VAL A 254 22.46 16.71 -7.19
C VAL A 254 23.80 17.31 -6.77
N SER A 255 23.87 18.10 -5.69
CA SER A 255 25.14 18.65 -5.21
C SER A 255 26.15 17.54 -4.87
N SER A 256 25.72 16.49 -4.16
CA SER A 256 26.60 15.37 -3.80
C SER A 256 27.12 14.62 -5.02
N ALA A 257 26.29 14.43 -6.05
CA ALA A 257 26.69 13.75 -7.28
C ALA A 257 27.71 14.59 -8.07
N VAL A 258 27.52 15.90 -8.12
CA VAL A 258 28.43 16.85 -8.79
C VAL A 258 29.77 16.89 -8.07
N ASP A 259 29.76 16.96 -6.74
CA ASP A 259 30.98 16.93 -5.93
C ASP A 259 31.74 15.60 -6.13
N LEU A 260 31.02 14.47 -6.26
CA LEU A 260 31.61 13.16 -6.50
C LEU A 260 32.21 13.02 -7.90
N GLU A 261 31.48 13.43 -8.94
CA GLU A 261 31.98 13.43 -10.33
C GLU A 261 33.23 14.29 -10.46
N PHE A 262 33.20 15.48 -9.85
CA PHE A 262 34.35 16.36 -9.79
C PHE A 262 35.53 15.73 -9.04
N ALA A 263 35.31 15.07 -7.91
CA ALA A 263 36.37 14.36 -7.19
C ALA A 263 36.95 13.18 -7.99
N GLN A 264 36.14 12.50 -8.79
CA GLN A 264 36.61 11.44 -9.70
C GLN A 264 37.45 12.00 -10.83
N GLU A 265 37.02 13.08 -11.48
CA GLU A 265 37.83 13.77 -12.49
C GLU A 265 39.19 14.21 -11.94
N GLN A 266 39.24 14.70 -10.70
CA GLN A 266 40.51 15.01 -10.02
C GLN A 266 41.41 13.79 -9.85
N ALA A 267 40.85 12.68 -9.36
CA ALA A 267 41.58 11.44 -9.14
C ALA A 267 42.12 10.86 -10.45
N ASP A 268 41.35 10.95 -11.54
CA ASP A 268 41.74 10.49 -12.86
C ASP A 268 42.87 11.34 -13.45
N VAL A 269 42.80 12.66 -13.31
CA VAL A 269 43.90 13.57 -13.69
C VAL A 269 45.18 13.19 -12.95
N VAL A 270 45.13 13.08 -11.62
CA VAL A 270 46.31 12.72 -10.79
C VAL A 270 46.85 11.33 -11.17
N THR A 271 45.96 10.36 -11.43
CA THR A 271 46.36 8.99 -11.81
C THR A 271 47.01 8.96 -13.19
N SER A 272 46.46 9.65 -14.19
CA SER A 272 47.03 9.73 -15.55
C SER A 272 48.44 10.35 -15.55
N LEU A 273 48.70 11.28 -14.63
CA LEU A 273 50.00 11.91 -14.45
C LEU A 273 51.02 10.99 -13.77
N SER A 274 50.56 10.01 -12.98
CA SER A 274 51.42 9.02 -12.31
C SER A 274 51.79 7.81 -13.18
N GLN A 275 51.15 7.62 -14.33
CA GLN A 275 51.33 6.43 -15.19
C GLN A 275 52.49 6.52 -16.20
N LYS A 276 53.42 7.48 -16.09
CA LYS A 276 54.64 7.40 -16.91
C LYS A 276 55.45 6.15 -16.53
N SER A 277 55.86 5.37 -17.52
CA SER A 277 56.54 4.07 -17.37
C SER A 277 57.90 4.14 -16.67
N ASP A 278 58.44 5.33 -16.48
CA ASP A 278 59.71 5.60 -15.78
C ASP A 278 59.52 5.98 -14.29
N GLY A 279 58.28 6.02 -13.79
CA GLY A 279 57.97 6.43 -12.42
C GLY A 279 58.17 7.93 -12.14
N THR A 280 58.43 8.75 -13.18
CA THR A 280 58.59 10.20 -13.00
C THR A 280 57.26 10.93 -13.18
N ILE A 281 56.91 11.75 -12.18
CA ILE A 281 55.76 12.65 -12.25
C ILE A 281 56.26 14.02 -12.71
N ASP A 282 55.76 14.49 -13.84
CA ASP A 282 56.01 15.88 -14.31
C ASP A 282 55.16 16.84 -13.48
N PHE A 283 55.72 17.29 -12.36
CA PHE A 283 55.02 18.10 -11.36
C PHE A 283 54.51 19.42 -11.93
N GLU A 284 55.28 20.10 -12.78
CA GLU A 284 54.88 21.40 -13.33
C GLU A 284 53.72 21.25 -14.31
N LYS A 285 53.76 20.21 -15.16
CA LYS A 285 52.63 19.87 -16.04
C LYS A 285 51.39 19.46 -15.24
N ALA A 286 51.57 18.70 -14.16
CA ALA A 286 50.50 18.27 -13.26
C ALA A 286 49.82 19.45 -12.54
N VAL A 287 50.62 20.39 -12.02
CA VAL A 287 50.13 21.62 -11.38
C VAL A 287 49.37 22.49 -12.38
N ASN A 288 49.89 22.65 -13.61
CA ASN A 288 49.22 23.43 -14.64
C ASN A 288 47.89 22.80 -15.04
N LEU A 289 47.83 21.47 -15.22
CA LEU A 289 46.58 20.76 -15.49
C LEU A 289 45.55 20.99 -14.38
N LEU A 290 45.93 20.80 -13.10
CA LEU A 290 45.04 21.01 -11.96
C LEU A 290 44.53 22.46 -11.86
N ARG A 291 45.34 23.45 -12.25
CA ARG A 291 44.94 24.87 -12.29
C ARG A 291 44.03 25.20 -13.46
N GLU A 292 44.19 24.50 -14.58
CA GLU A 292 43.40 24.69 -15.80
C GLU A 292 42.08 23.93 -15.77
N THR A 293 41.93 22.90 -14.92
CA THR A 293 40.68 22.15 -14.77
C THR A 293 39.55 23.06 -14.27
N PRO A 294 38.46 23.22 -15.05
CA PRO A 294 37.31 24.02 -14.64
C PRO A 294 36.71 23.50 -13.31
N GLY A 295 36.40 24.41 -12.39
CA GLY A 295 35.81 24.08 -11.08
C GLY A 295 36.82 23.88 -9.94
N LEU A 296 38.09 23.59 -10.24
CA LEU A 296 39.18 23.45 -9.26
C LEU A 296 39.63 24.82 -8.72
N LYS A 297 39.02 25.27 -7.61
CA LYS A 297 39.35 26.54 -6.96
C LYS A 297 39.46 26.39 -5.43
N GLY A 298 40.13 27.36 -4.81
CA GLY A 298 40.20 27.48 -3.36
C GLY A 298 40.69 26.22 -2.67
N LYS A 299 39.92 25.71 -1.69
CA LYS A 299 40.28 24.54 -0.88
C LYS A 299 40.43 23.28 -1.72
N GLN A 300 39.57 23.04 -2.70
CA GLN A 300 39.63 21.84 -3.55
C GLN A 300 40.94 21.78 -4.34
N LEU A 301 41.35 22.90 -4.93
CA LEU A 301 42.65 23.00 -5.62
C LEU A 301 43.82 22.75 -4.65
N GLN A 302 43.73 23.26 -3.44
CA GLN A 302 44.77 23.08 -2.44
C GLN A 302 44.87 21.62 -1.95
N ASP A 303 43.74 20.94 -1.78
CA ASP A 303 43.69 19.53 -1.41
C ASP A 303 44.27 18.65 -2.53
N SER A 304 43.93 18.91 -3.80
CA SER A 304 44.50 18.18 -4.95
C SER A 304 46.01 18.42 -5.13
N LEU A 305 46.48 19.65 -4.91
CA LEU A 305 47.91 19.96 -4.93
C LEU A 305 48.66 19.27 -3.78
N THR A 306 48.01 19.12 -2.62
CA THR A 306 48.59 18.40 -1.47
C THR A 306 48.74 16.91 -1.77
N GLU A 307 47.72 16.29 -2.37
CA GLU A 307 47.78 14.88 -2.79
C GLU A 307 48.81 14.67 -3.92
N LEU A 308 48.90 15.59 -4.89
CA LEU A 308 49.93 15.55 -5.93
C LEU A 308 51.34 15.59 -5.32
N ASN A 309 51.60 16.52 -4.40
CA ASN A 309 52.89 16.62 -3.70
C ASN A 309 53.24 15.31 -2.97
N LYS A 310 52.26 14.70 -2.30
CA LYS A 310 52.44 13.43 -1.61
C LYS A 310 52.86 12.32 -2.58
N ARG A 311 52.20 12.21 -3.74
CA ARG A 311 52.54 11.21 -4.76
C ARG A 311 53.91 11.44 -5.41
N VAL A 312 54.30 12.69 -5.63
CA VAL A 312 55.65 13.02 -6.10
C VAL A 312 56.69 12.58 -5.08
N ALA A 313 56.47 12.85 -3.79
CA ALA A 313 57.35 12.38 -2.74
C ALA A 313 57.42 10.85 -2.63
N GLU A 314 56.30 10.15 -2.83
CA GLU A 314 56.27 8.67 -2.88
C GLU A 314 57.03 8.12 -4.10
N ALA A 315 56.90 8.76 -5.27
CA ALA A 315 57.62 8.40 -6.49
C ALA A 315 59.13 8.63 -6.35
N ASP A 316 59.54 9.77 -5.79
CA ASP A 316 60.94 10.08 -5.49
C ASP A 316 61.53 9.08 -4.49
N ALA A 317 60.79 8.75 -3.42
CA ALA A 317 61.21 7.76 -2.44
C ALA A 317 61.38 6.37 -3.07
N PHE A 318 60.46 5.98 -3.96
CA PHE A 318 60.58 4.72 -4.71
C PHE A 318 61.80 4.71 -5.63
N LYS A 319 62.07 5.82 -6.34
CA LYS A 319 63.26 5.95 -7.20
C LYS A 319 64.56 5.85 -6.37
N ILE A 320 64.63 6.56 -5.24
CA ILE A 320 65.77 6.47 -4.31
C ILE A 320 65.98 5.03 -3.83
N GLN A 321 64.90 4.35 -3.42
CA GLN A 321 64.97 2.97 -2.99
C GLN A 321 65.47 2.05 -4.11
N ARG A 322 64.98 2.24 -5.34
CA ARG A 322 65.40 1.47 -6.51
C ARG A 322 66.88 1.66 -6.83
N VAL A 323 67.39 2.90 -6.75
CA VAL A 323 68.83 3.20 -6.91
C VAL A 323 69.66 2.54 -5.80
N ASN A 324 69.23 2.64 -4.54
CA ASN A 324 69.92 1.99 -3.41
C ASN A 324 69.96 0.45 -3.55
N ASP A 325 68.88 -0.16 -4.02
CA ASP A 325 68.81 -1.60 -4.26
C ASP A 325 69.72 -2.00 -5.42
N ALA A 326 69.75 -1.21 -6.50
CA ALA A 326 70.64 -1.41 -7.63
C ALA A 326 72.13 -1.24 -7.25
N GLU A 327 72.46 -0.27 -6.40
CA GLU A 327 73.80 -0.11 -5.82
C GLU A 327 74.21 -1.33 -5.00
N SER A 328 73.32 -1.80 -4.12
CA SER A 328 73.56 -2.97 -3.27
C SER A 328 73.80 -4.22 -4.12
N ASP A 329 73.07 -4.36 -5.23
CA ASP A 329 73.27 -5.44 -6.19
C ASP A 329 74.61 -5.32 -6.94
N LEU A 330 74.95 -4.12 -7.40
CA LEU A 330 76.24 -3.84 -8.03
C LEU A 330 77.42 -4.14 -7.08
N ASP A 331 77.35 -3.68 -5.83
CA ASP A 331 78.39 -3.93 -4.83
C ASP A 331 78.58 -5.43 -4.56
N LYS A 332 77.49 -6.21 -4.54
CA LYS A 332 77.55 -7.68 -4.41
C LYS A 332 78.19 -8.33 -5.64
N HIS A 333 77.82 -7.90 -6.84
CA HIS A 333 78.38 -8.40 -8.10
C HIS A 333 79.90 -8.19 -8.15
N LEU A 334 80.35 -6.97 -7.81
CA LEU A 334 81.77 -6.63 -7.75
C LEU A 334 82.50 -7.43 -6.66
N ALA A 335 81.91 -7.59 -5.47
CA ALA A 335 82.50 -8.38 -4.38
C ALA A 335 82.67 -9.88 -4.74
N GLN A 336 81.87 -10.40 -5.66
CA GLN A 336 81.99 -11.76 -6.19
C GLN A 336 83.01 -11.90 -7.33
N GLY A 337 83.69 -10.81 -7.70
CA GLY A 337 84.67 -10.78 -8.78
C GLY A 337 84.07 -10.55 -10.17
N GLY A 338 82.79 -10.19 -10.25
CA GLY A 338 82.14 -9.83 -11.51
C GLY A 338 82.66 -8.50 -12.06
N ALA A 339 82.71 -8.36 -13.39
CA ALA A 339 83.15 -7.12 -14.02
C ALA A 339 82.03 -6.07 -14.04
N LEU A 340 82.35 -4.78 -13.81
CA LEU A 340 81.39 -3.68 -13.93
C LEU A 340 80.71 -3.66 -15.30
N SER A 341 81.47 -3.87 -16.38
CA SER A 341 80.95 -3.88 -17.75
C SER A 341 79.91 -4.98 -17.98
N GLU A 342 80.04 -6.11 -17.29
CA GLU A 342 79.09 -7.21 -17.35
C GLU A 342 77.78 -6.84 -16.65
N TRP A 343 77.86 -6.26 -15.45
CA TRP A 343 76.68 -5.80 -14.72
C TRP A 343 75.93 -4.69 -15.47
N THR A 344 76.65 -3.71 -16.02
CA THR A 344 76.02 -2.62 -16.80
C THR A 344 75.33 -3.12 -18.06
N ALA A 345 75.85 -4.18 -18.68
CA ALA A 345 75.23 -4.79 -19.86
C ALA A 345 73.96 -5.58 -19.50
N GLN A 346 73.90 -6.15 -18.30
CA GLN A 346 72.74 -6.87 -17.78
C GLN A 346 71.67 -5.93 -17.21
N ASN A 347 72.05 -4.76 -16.70
CA ASN A 347 71.18 -3.79 -16.04
C ASN A 347 71.31 -2.36 -16.62
N PRO A 348 71.09 -2.16 -17.93
CA PRO A 348 71.32 -0.87 -18.59
C PRO A 348 70.46 0.27 -18.01
N ASP A 349 69.20 -0.01 -17.68
CA ASP A 349 68.25 1.00 -17.16
C ASP A 349 68.61 1.45 -15.73
N LEU A 350 69.02 0.51 -14.88
CA LEU A 350 69.47 0.81 -13.51
C LEU A 350 70.82 1.53 -13.51
N TRP A 351 71.68 1.22 -14.48
CA TRP A 351 72.95 1.90 -14.65
C TRP A 351 72.77 3.37 -15.01
N GLU A 352 71.87 3.69 -15.93
CA GLU A 352 71.55 5.09 -16.29
C GLU A 352 71.01 5.86 -15.07
N GLU A 353 70.20 5.22 -14.22
CA GLU A 353 69.71 5.83 -12.98
C GLU A 353 70.82 6.08 -11.96
N ILE A 354 71.71 5.10 -11.75
CA ILE A 354 72.89 5.25 -10.89
C ILE A 354 73.81 6.37 -11.39
N GLN A 355 73.98 6.50 -12.72
CA GLN A 355 74.77 7.58 -13.31
C GLN A 355 74.15 8.95 -13.10
N SER A 356 72.82 9.03 -13.05
CA SER A 356 72.11 10.27 -12.79
C SER A 356 72.25 10.75 -11.34
N ASP A 357 72.60 9.86 -10.40
CA ASP A 357 72.95 10.24 -9.02
C ASP A 357 74.44 10.55 -8.90
N SER A 358 74.76 11.84 -8.82
CA SER A 358 76.13 12.36 -8.77
C SER A 358 76.97 11.81 -7.59
N VAL A 359 76.36 11.44 -6.47
CA VAL A 359 77.10 10.94 -5.30
C VAL A 359 77.53 9.49 -5.54
N VAL A 360 76.63 8.72 -6.12
CA VAL A 360 76.81 7.29 -6.39
C VAL A 360 77.77 7.09 -7.56
N PHE A 361 77.60 7.87 -8.62
CA PHE A 361 78.48 7.84 -9.78
C PHE A 361 79.94 8.06 -9.39
N ASN A 362 80.22 9.01 -8.50
CA ASN A 362 81.57 9.26 -7.99
C ASN A 362 82.15 8.08 -7.19
N ARG A 363 81.32 7.35 -6.43
CA ARG A 363 81.73 6.12 -5.73
C ARG A 363 82.06 5.00 -6.72
N VAL A 364 81.26 4.85 -7.78
CA VAL A 364 81.50 3.83 -8.81
C VAL A 364 82.76 4.12 -9.64
N GLN A 365 83.05 5.38 -9.94
CA GLN A 365 84.30 5.76 -10.62
C GLN A 365 85.54 5.35 -9.81
N ALA A 366 85.48 5.38 -8.47
CA ALA A 366 86.58 4.93 -7.62
C ALA A 366 86.84 3.42 -7.69
N TYR A 367 85.89 2.61 -8.18
CA TYR A 367 86.10 1.17 -8.43
C TYR A 367 86.69 0.88 -9.83
N ARG A 368 86.79 1.89 -10.71
CA ARG A 368 87.46 1.76 -12.03
C ARG A 368 88.96 1.97 -11.96
N GLU A 369 89.45 2.62 -10.91
CA GLU A 369 90.88 2.79 -10.57
C GLU A 369 91.37 1.59 -9.74
#